data_AF-A0A5C6XGF7-F1
#
_entry.id   AF-A0A5C6XGF7-F1
#
_cell.length_a   1.000
_cell.length_b   1.000
_cell.length_c   1.000
_cell.angle_alpha   90.00
_cell.angle_beta   90.00
_cell.angle_gamma   90.00
#
_symmetry.space_group_name_H-M   'P 1'
#
loop_
_entity.id
_entity.type
_entity.pdbx_description
1 polymer ?
#
loop_
_entity_poly.entity_id
_entity_poly.type
_entity_poly.pdbx_seq_one_letter_code
_entity_poly.pdbx_strand_id
1 'polypeptide(L)'
;MSSSELCKKIQIDAFDLRRGELSGSDLATLDAHVEHCAGCRDYVERLGDMLDEATIWDPADPVPFDADALFSRIEMTLDSPDPGVTRGDDARLGSPGEAWPAAPPPGERPAHRLTPTGRIGPPPSGASSKATSSEDDTPSRRSASAAHLIIALAAALVAFLAWPLIFSGWVDAPDSPDAASEGVASRHETAEAMSAGVPDTKAPAAAPSTEAAESAPTLELDALRLFASDDARWGISVLEQGWEIEARQGTLVLEFLPTEDQTLQVRFPGGEATVVGTAFYVDADQSELGVITGEVVVREEEGSEDEAVLGGSAWAEGTQRPIPPTRWESVTTHVDPESHRARQALAREAALARASARPPVDDPVADPGADPGAASARSTGA
;
A
#
# COMPACT_ATOMS: atom_id res chain seq x y z
N MET A 1 32.16 8.21 -21.90
CA MET A 1 30.77 8.04 -21.44
C MET A 1 30.82 7.28 -20.14
N SER A 2 30.06 7.73 -19.14
CA SER A 2 29.90 6.94 -17.91
C SER A 2 29.19 5.61 -18.23
N SER A 3 29.36 4.60 -17.38
CA SER A 3 28.62 3.33 -17.50
C SER A 3 27.11 3.58 -17.59
N SER A 4 26.60 4.57 -16.84
CA SER A 4 25.19 4.96 -16.84
C SER A 4 24.68 5.58 -18.15
N GLU A 5 25.49 6.40 -18.83
CA GLU A 5 25.13 6.96 -20.14
C GLU A 5 25.10 5.87 -21.21
N LEU A 6 26.02 4.91 -21.12
CA LEU A 6 26.09 3.79 -22.06
C LEU A 6 24.89 2.85 -21.90
N CYS A 7 24.48 2.54 -20.65
CA CYS A 7 23.26 1.77 -20.39
C CYS A 7 22.01 2.46 -20.97
N LYS A 8 21.88 3.78 -20.82
CA LYS A 8 20.76 4.54 -21.39
C LYS A 8 20.76 4.50 -22.92
N LYS A 9 21.93 4.62 -23.56
CA LYS A 9 22.03 4.47 -25.01
C LYS A 9 21.59 3.07 -25.45
N ILE A 10 21.99 2.03 -24.73
CA ILE A 10 21.63 0.64 -25.08
C ILE A 10 20.14 0.37 -24.96
N GLN A 11 19.45 1.00 -24.01
CA GLN A 11 17.99 0.89 -23.92
C GLN A 11 17.30 1.43 -25.18
N ILE A 12 17.83 2.49 -25.78
CA ILE A 12 17.32 3.06 -27.03
C ILE A 12 17.70 2.15 -28.21
N ASP A 13 18.98 1.78 -28.30
CA ASP A 13 19.52 0.94 -29.37
C ASP A 13 18.85 -0.46 -29.41
N ALA A 14 18.36 -0.98 -28.29
CA ALA A 14 17.65 -2.26 -28.24
C ALA A 14 16.35 -2.27 -29.05
N PHE A 15 15.62 -1.14 -29.09
CA PHE A 15 14.44 -0.99 -29.94
C PHE A 15 14.81 -0.96 -31.43
N ASP A 16 15.85 -0.20 -31.77
CA ASP A 16 16.33 -0.06 -33.16
C ASP A 16 16.93 -1.39 -33.69
N LEU A 17 17.54 -2.18 -32.81
CA LEU A 17 18.00 -3.54 -33.10
C LEU A 17 16.86 -4.41 -33.61
N ARG A 18 15.71 -4.41 -32.91
CA ARG A 18 14.57 -5.23 -33.30
C ARG A 18 13.94 -4.78 -34.62
N ARG A 19 13.94 -3.48 -34.89
CA ARG A 19 13.48 -2.91 -36.17
C ARG A 19 14.44 -3.19 -37.34
N GLY A 20 15.64 -3.69 -37.05
CA GLY A 20 16.71 -3.86 -38.05
C GLY A 20 17.29 -2.54 -38.54
N GLU A 21 17.12 -1.47 -37.75
CA GLU A 21 17.59 -0.11 -38.07
C GLU A 21 18.98 0.18 -37.51
N LEU A 22 19.49 -0.72 -36.66
CA LEU A 22 20.79 -0.58 -36.04
C LEU A 22 21.93 -0.70 -37.07
N SER A 23 22.86 0.26 -37.04
CA SER A 23 24.07 0.17 -37.86
C SER A 23 24.95 -0.98 -37.37
N GLY A 24 25.77 -1.57 -38.25
CA GLY A 24 26.67 -2.68 -37.85
C GLY A 24 27.67 -2.28 -36.75
N SER A 25 28.05 -1.00 -36.66
CA SER A 25 28.91 -0.50 -35.58
C SER A 25 28.17 -0.32 -34.26
N ASP A 26 26.91 0.11 -34.28
CA ASP A 26 26.10 0.23 -33.07
C ASP A 26 25.73 -1.17 -32.54
N LEU A 27 25.47 -2.14 -33.42
CA LEU A 27 25.25 -3.54 -33.05
C LEU A 27 26.46 -4.12 -32.32
N ALA A 28 27.66 -3.96 -32.89
CA ALA A 28 28.88 -4.45 -32.23
C ALA A 28 29.12 -3.77 -30.87
N THR A 29 28.70 -2.51 -30.71
CA THR A 29 28.80 -1.78 -29.44
C THR A 29 27.79 -2.29 -28.40
N LEU A 30 26.56 -2.55 -28.84
CA LEU A 30 25.50 -3.13 -28.02
C LEU A 30 25.89 -4.54 -27.54
N ASP A 31 26.31 -5.41 -28.46
CA ASP A 31 26.74 -6.79 -28.13
C ASP A 31 27.87 -6.80 -27.11
N ALA A 32 28.93 -6.01 -27.37
CA ALA A 32 30.07 -5.92 -26.48
C ALA A 32 29.69 -5.44 -25.07
N HIS A 33 28.69 -4.57 -24.94
CA HIS A 33 28.25 -4.10 -23.63
C HIS A 33 27.32 -5.09 -22.92
N VAL A 34 26.39 -5.72 -23.65
CA VAL A 34 25.44 -6.70 -23.12
C VAL A 34 26.18 -7.94 -22.58
N GLU A 35 27.32 -8.30 -23.17
CA GLU A 35 28.21 -9.33 -22.62
C GLU A 35 28.71 -9.00 -21.20
N HIS A 36 28.91 -7.72 -20.89
CA HIS A 36 29.54 -7.27 -19.65
C HIS A 36 28.58 -6.64 -18.63
N CYS A 37 27.35 -6.29 -19.04
CA CYS A 37 26.35 -5.65 -18.18
C CYS A 37 25.08 -6.50 -18.10
N ALA A 38 24.90 -7.20 -16.98
CA ALA A 38 23.75 -8.07 -16.73
C ALA A 38 22.41 -7.33 -16.85
N GLY A 39 22.30 -6.13 -16.28
CA GLY A 39 21.06 -5.36 -16.35
C GLY A 39 20.66 -4.95 -17.78
N CYS A 40 21.64 -4.65 -18.64
CA CYS A 40 21.37 -4.35 -20.05
C CYS A 40 20.99 -5.61 -20.83
N ARG A 41 21.56 -6.77 -20.49
CA ARG A 41 21.19 -8.06 -21.06
C ARG A 41 19.75 -8.43 -20.73
N ASP A 42 19.39 -8.40 -19.45
CA ASP A 42 18.05 -8.73 -18.97
C ASP A 42 17.00 -7.80 -19.62
N TYR A 43 17.36 -6.52 -19.82
CA TYR A 43 16.51 -5.56 -20.51
C TYR A 43 16.29 -5.93 -21.99
N VAL A 44 17.35 -6.25 -22.73
CA VAL A 44 17.26 -6.62 -24.15
C VAL A 44 16.47 -7.92 -24.33
N GLU A 45 16.70 -8.92 -23.47
CA GLU A 45 15.95 -10.18 -23.48
C GLU A 45 14.47 -9.95 -23.20
N ARG A 46 14.13 -9.20 -22.13
CA ARG A 46 12.73 -8.89 -21.80
C ARG A 46 12.02 -8.10 -22.91
N LEU A 47 12.71 -7.16 -23.54
CA LEU A 47 12.16 -6.42 -24.67
C LEU A 47 11.90 -7.34 -25.86
N GLY A 48 12.81 -8.29 -26.12
CA GLY A 48 12.63 -9.34 -27.11
C GLY A 48 11.37 -10.17 -26.85
N ASP A 49 11.23 -10.70 -25.64
CA ASP A 49 10.08 -11.52 -25.23
C ASP A 49 8.75 -10.76 -25.41
N MET A 50 8.68 -9.51 -24.92
CA MET A 50 7.50 -8.65 -25.07
C MET A 50 7.11 -8.43 -26.53
N LEU A 51 8.10 -8.20 -27.40
CA LEU A 51 7.85 -7.92 -28.82
C LEU A 51 7.52 -9.18 -29.61
N ASP A 52 8.10 -10.33 -29.25
CA ASP A 52 7.74 -11.62 -29.85
C ASP A 52 6.30 -12.02 -29.47
N GLU A 53 5.88 -11.78 -28.23
CA GLU A 53 4.49 -11.96 -27.80
C GLU A 53 3.54 -11.01 -28.55
N ALA A 54 3.94 -9.75 -28.74
CA ALA A 54 3.16 -8.78 -29.53
C ALA A 54 3.07 -9.16 -31.02
N THR A 55 4.06 -9.87 -31.56
CA THR A 55 4.08 -10.31 -32.97
C THR A 55 3.09 -11.47 -33.23
N ILE A 56 2.68 -12.19 -32.19
CA ILE A 56 1.70 -13.29 -32.28
C ILE A 56 0.26 -12.76 -32.33
N TRP A 57 0.05 -11.48 -32.05
CA TRP A 57 -1.28 -10.88 -32.10
C TRP A 57 -1.83 -10.85 -33.54
N ASP A 58 -2.92 -11.57 -33.78
CA ASP A 58 -3.61 -11.55 -35.07
C ASP A 58 -4.29 -10.19 -35.25
N PRO A 59 -3.98 -9.41 -36.32
CA PRO A 59 -4.66 -8.15 -36.57
C PRO A 59 -6.18 -8.29 -36.79
N ALA A 60 -6.68 -9.51 -36.99
CA ALA A 60 -8.11 -9.81 -37.00
C ALA A 60 -8.74 -9.94 -35.61
N ASP A 61 -7.95 -10.15 -34.56
CA ASP A 61 -8.45 -10.22 -33.19
C ASP A 61 -8.73 -8.79 -32.69
N PRO A 62 -9.94 -8.51 -32.20
CA PRO A 62 -10.27 -7.18 -31.68
C PRO A 62 -9.40 -6.86 -30.48
N VAL A 63 -8.68 -5.74 -30.54
CA VAL A 63 -7.96 -5.20 -29.40
C VAL A 63 -8.98 -4.99 -28.25
N PRO A 64 -8.71 -5.45 -27.02
CA PRO A 64 -9.63 -5.24 -25.90
C PRO A 64 -9.70 -3.76 -25.45
N PHE A 65 -8.94 -2.86 -26.09
CA PHE A 65 -8.93 -1.43 -25.84
C PHE A 65 -9.05 -0.65 -27.15
N ASP A 66 -9.64 0.54 -27.07
CA ASP A 66 -9.78 1.45 -28.21
C ASP A 66 -8.41 2.07 -28.54
N ALA A 67 -7.75 1.52 -29.57
CA ALA A 67 -6.44 1.97 -30.00
C ALA A 67 -6.47 3.42 -30.50
N ASP A 68 -7.54 3.84 -31.17
CA ASP A 68 -7.68 5.21 -31.70
C ASP A 68 -7.79 6.22 -30.55
N ALA A 69 -8.51 5.88 -29.48
CA ALA A 69 -8.57 6.69 -28.27
C ALA A 69 -7.21 6.80 -27.55
N LEU A 70 -6.42 5.72 -27.54
CA LEU A 70 -5.06 5.72 -26.98
C LEU A 70 -4.11 6.61 -27.79
N PHE A 71 -4.09 6.47 -29.12
CA PHE A 71 -3.23 7.29 -29.98
C PHE A 71 -3.63 8.77 -29.95
N SER A 72 -4.93 9.08 -29.93
CA SER A 72 -5.42 10.45 -29.77
C SER A 72 -4.94 11.09 -28.46
N ARG A 73 -4.86 10.30 -27.38
CA ARG A 73 -4.37 10.77 -26.08
C ARG A 73 -2.86 11.05 -26.12
N ILE A 74 -2.09 10.19 -26.77
CA ILE A 74 -0.64 10.39 -26.95
C ILE A 74 -0.38 11.66 -27.77
N GLU A 75 -1.12 11.85 -28.87
CA GLU A 75 -1.02 13.05 -29.73
C GLU A 75 -1.36 14.33 -28.95
N MET A 76 -2.46 14.34 -28.18
CA MET A 76 -2.80 15.45 -27.29
C MET A 76 -1.71 15.75 -26.25
N THR A 77 -1.02 14.72 -25.77
CA THR A 77 0.06 14.88 -24.78
C THR A 77 1.32 15.45 -25.43
N LEU A 78 1.64 15.05 -26.66
CA LEU A 78 2.80 15.54 -27.41
C LEU A 78 2.62 16.96 -27.94
N ASP A 79 1.40 17.34 -28.34
CA ASP A 79 1.08 18.68 -28.84
C ASP A 79 0.82 19.70 -27.72
N SER A 80 0.67 19.24 -26.48
CA SER A 80 0.57 20.12 -25.33
C SER A 80 1.92 20.84 -25.13
N PRO A 81 1.93 22.18 -24.99
CA PRO A 81 3.17 22.92 -24.81
C PRO A 81 3.89 22.42 -23.56
N ASP A 82 5.07 21.84 -23.78
CA ASP A 82 5.93 21.20 -22.79
C ASP A 82 6.08 22.11 -21.55
N PRO A 83 5.46 21.79 -20.40
CA PRO A 83 5.63 22.57 -19.19
C PRO A 83 7.03 22.29 -18.66
N GLY A 84 8.00 23.09 -19.12
CA GLY A 84 9.44 22.97 -18.90
C GLY A 84 9.86 22.07 -17.75
N VAL A 85 10.18 20.81 -18.06
CA VAL A 85 10.79 19.86 -17.13
C VAL A 85 12.24 20.28 -16.91
N THR A 86 12.50 21.02 -15.83
CA THR A 86 13.86 21.20 -15.34
C THR A 86 14.34 19.89 -14.74
N ARG A 87 15.26 19.24 -15.46
CA ARG A 87 16.00 18.03 -15.05
C ARG A 87 16.73 18.29 -13.72
N GLY A 88 16.22 17.71 -12.62
CA GLY A 88 16.85 17.77 -11.31
C GLY A 88 16.37 16.64 -10.40
N ASP A 89 17.28 15.69 -10.17
CA ASP A 89 17.33 14.65 -9.12
C ASP A 89 16.20 13.60 -9.02
N ASP A 90 16.64 12.36 -9.20
CA ASP A 90 15.91 11.11 -9.08
C ASP A 90 15.28 10.91 -7.68
N ALA A 91 14.12 10.24 -7.65
CA ALA A 91 13.42 9.60 -6.52
C ALA A 91 12.20 10.29 -5.86
N ARG A 92 11.51 11.23 -6.52
CA ARG A 92 10.17 11.67 -6.08
C ARG A 92 9.16 11.67 -7.22
N LEU A 93 8.47 10.54 -7.39
CA LEU A 93 7.30 10.46 -8.26
C LEU A 93 6.11 11.01 -7.47
N GLY A 94 5.63 12.21 -7.82
CA GLY A 94 4.47 12.80 -7.15
C GLY A 94 3.98 14.09 -7.81
N SER A 95 2.84 14.00 -8.49
CA SER A 95 2.06 15.03 -9.22
C SER A 95 2.72 15.69 -10.45
N PRO A 96 1.98 15.93 -11.55
CA PRO A 96 2.52 16.66 -12.70
C PRO A 96 2.70 18.15 -12.35
N GLY A 97 3.95 18.62 -12.35
CA GLY A 97 4.25 20.04 -12.61
C GLY A 97 4.82 20.91 -11.49
N GLU A 98 5.21 20.40 -10.32
CA GLU A 98 5.81 21.26 -9.27
C GLU A 98 7.17 20.75 -8.78
N ALA A 99 8.21 21.56 -8.98
CA ALA A 99 9.50 21.38 -8.33
C ALA A 99 9.36 21.79 -6.85
N TRP A 100 9.43 20.80 -5.97
CA TRP A 100 9.18 20.96 -4.54
C TRP A 100 10.30 21.75 -3.84
N PRO A 101 9.99 22.70 -2.93
CA PRO A 101 11.01 23.28 -2.06
C PRO A 101 11.59 22.20 -1.14
N ALA A 102 12.91 22.22 -0.96
CA ALA A 102 13.60 21.33 -0.03
C ALA A 102 12.96 21.42 1.36
N ALA A 103 12.78 20.27 2.01
CA ALA A 103 12.31 20.22 3.39
C ALA A 103 13.14 21.21 4.23
N PRO A 104 12.52 22.02 5.10
CA PRO A 104 13.27 22.89 5.98
C PRO A 104 14.26 22.02 6.78
N PRO A 105 15.52 22.47 6.96
CA PRO A 105 16.47 21.73 7.79
C PRO A 105 15.83 21.53 9.17
N PRO A 106 16.11 20.42 9.88
CA PRO A 106 15.61 20.18 11.22
C PRO A 106 16.05 21.33 12.13
N GLY A 107 15.18 22.32 12.27
CA GLY A 107 15.38 23.50 13.07
C GLY A 107 15.18 23.13 14.52
N GLU A 108 16.16 23.49 15.35
CA GLU A 108 16.10 23.41 16.80
C GLU A 108 14.75 23.92 17.32
N ARG A 109 14.02 23.04 18.00
CA ARG A 109 12.78 23.39 18.71
C ARG A 109 13.09 24.57 19.65
N PRO A 110 12.30 25.66 19.64
CA PRO A 110 12.50 26.74 20.59
C PRO A 110 12.24 26.22 22.00
N ALA A 111 13.26 26.28 22.85
CA ALA A 111 13.14 25.97 24.27
C ALA A 111 12.10 26.90 24.90
N HIS A 112 10.96 26.35 25.30
CA HIS A 112 9.98 27.04 26.12
C HIS A 112 10.62 27.40 27.48
N ARG A 113 11.08 28.64 27.56
CA ARG A 113 11.61 29.26 28.77
C ARG A 113 10.43 29.54 29.73
N LEU A 114 10.15 28.60 30.62
CA LEU A 114 9.30 28.85 31.78
C LEU A 114 10.03 29.84 32.71
N THR A 115 9.57 31.08 32.74
CA THR A 115 9.85 32.02 33.82
C THR A 115 8.71 31.99 34.84
N PRO A 116 8.92 31.44 36.05
CA PRO A 116 8.07 31.73 37.19
C PRO A 116 8.72 32.84 38.03
N THR A 117 8.30 34.09 37.80
CA THR A 117 8.49 35.16 38.80
C THR A 117 7.30 35.14 39.75
N GLY A 118 7.52 34.72 40.99
CA GLY A 118 6.50 34.69 42.02
C GLY A 118 7.05 34.31 43.40
N ARG A 119 7.86 35.19 43.96
CA ARG A 119 8.42 35.14 45.31
C ARG A 119 7.30 35.34 46.35
N ILE A 120 7.30 34.56 47.44
CA ILE A 120 7.26 34.99 48.87
C ILE A 120 6.90 33.79 49.77
N GLY A 121 7.78 33.48 50.73
CA GLY A 121 7.47 32.65 51.91
C GLY A 121 8.70 31.91 52.48
N PRO A 122 9.22 32.29 53.66
CA PRO A 122 10.28 31.53 54.32
C PRO A 122 9.72 30.28 55.03
N PRO A 123 10.48 29.17 55.09
CA PRO A 123 10.02 27.93 55.73
C PRO A 123 10.17 28.00 57.26
N PRO A 124 9.27 27.37 58.05
CA PRO A 124 9.52 27.12 59.45
C PRO A 124 10.46 25.92 59.64
N SER A 125 11.46 26.15 60.49
CA SER A 125 12.35 25.16 61.09
C SER A 125 11.57 24.12 61.91
N GLY A 126 11.94 22.84 61.81
CA GLY A 126 11.60 21.86 62.84
C GLY A 126 11.60 20.39 62.39
N ALA A 127 12.29 19.56 63.19
CA ALA A 127 12.34 18.09 63.21
C ALA A 127 13.22 17.43 62.11
N SER A 128 14.41 16.90 62.38
CA SER A 128 14.85 15.88 63.35
C SER A 128 14.11 14.54 63.24
N SER A 129 14.74 13.57 62.57
CA SER A 129 14.80 12.12 62.86
C SER A 129 15.74 11.49 61.83
N LYS A 130 16.96 11.11 62.18
CA LYS A 130 17.40 9.85 62.84
C LYS A 130 17.36 8.64 61.89
N ALA A 131 18.57 8.12 61.69
CA ALA A 131 19.04 6.91 61.02
C ALA A 131 18.08 5.70 60.93
N THR A 132 18.21 4.93 59.85
CA THR A 132 18.69 3.54 59.89
C THR A 132 19.33 3.13 58.56
N SER A 133 20.44 2.39 58.67
CA SER A 133 21.04 1.57 57.62
C SER A 133 20.20 0.31 57.41
N SER A 134 20.10 -0.17 56.17
CA SER A 134 19.86 -1.58 55.87
C SER A 134 20.51 -1.92 54.55
N GLU A 135 21.40 -2.89 54.62
CA GLU A 135 21.95 -3.69 53.52
C GLU A 135 20.88 -4.52 52.80
N ASP A 136 21.32 -5.07 51.66
CA ASP A 136 20.73 -6.13 50.84
C ASP A 136 19.48 -5.80 50.02
N ASP A 137 19.65 -5.76 48.68
CA ASP A 137 18.97 -6.74 47.84
C ASP A 137 19.54 -6.79 46.41
N THR A 138 19.90 -8.00 46.00
CA THR A 138 20.27 -8.37 44.63
C THR A 138 19.00 -8.55 43.79
N PRO A 139 18.94 -8.08 42.53
CA PRO A 139 17.79 -8.38 41.69
C PRO A 139 17.85 -9.83 41.20
N SER A 140 16.99 -10.63 41.79
CA SER A 140 16.59 -11.96 41.34
C SER A 140 15.96 -11.88 39.94
N ARG A 141 16.59 -12.54 38.97
CA ARG A 141 16.00 -12.86 37.66
C ARG A 141 14.74 -13.72 37.88
N ARG A 142 13.55 -13.13 37.75
CA ARG A 142 12.28 -13.88 37.75
C ARG A 142 11.90 -14.29 36.32
N SER A 143 11.83 -15.60 36.15
CA SER A 143 11.08 -16.34 35.15
C SER A 143 9.63 -15.83 35.05
N ALA A 144 9.31 -15.06 34.02
CA ALA A 144 7.96 -14.55 33.73
C ALA A 144 7.44 -14.94 32.33
N SER A 145 7.97 -16.00 31.69
CA SER A 145 7.59 -16.34 30.31
C SER A 145 6.59 -17.49 30.16
N ALA A 146 6.41 -18.36 31.17
CA ALA A 146 5.59 -19.56 31.00
C ALA A 146 4.09 -19.33 31.25
N ALA A 147 3.72 -18.43 32.18
CA ALA A 147 2.31 -18.22 32.54
C ALA A 147 1.52 -17.50 31.45
N HIS A 148 2.13 -16.55 30.73
CA HIS A 148 1.48 -15.83 29.64
C HIS A 148 1.25 -16.72 28.40
N LEU A 149 2.15 -17.67 28.15
CA LEU A 149 1.99 -18.66 27.07
C LEU A 149 0.79 -19.60 27.32
N ILE A 150 0.57 -20.02 28.56
CA ILE A 150 -0.57 -20.89 28.90
C ILE A 150 -1.91 -20.14 28.75
N ILE A 151 -1.95 -18.86 29.14
CA ILE A 151 -3.16 -18.03 29.01
C ILE A 151 -3.49 -17.77 27.53
N ALA A 152 -2.49 -17.44 26.70
CA ALA A 152 -2.68 -17.23 25.27
C ALA A 152 -3.18 -18.50 24.55
N LEU A 153 -2.63 -19.66 24.90
CA LEU A 153 -3.00 -20.95 24.29
C LEU A 153 -4.41 -21.39 24.71
N ALA A 154 -4.83 -21.11 25.94
CA ALA A 154 -6.19 -21.35 26.40
C ALA A 154 -7.22 -20.46 25.67
N ALA A 155 -6.90 -19.18 25.43
CA ALA A 155 -7.79 -18.27 24.70
C ALA A 155 -8.00 -18.69 23.24
N ALA A 156 -6.93 -19.11 22.55
CA ALA A 156 -7.00 -19.61 21.17
C ALA A 156 -7.87 -20.87 21.06
N LEU A 157 -7.79 -21.77 22.05
CA LEU A 157 -8.55 -23.02 22.06
C LEU A 157 -10.06 -22.78 22.31
N VAL A 158 -10.42 -21.80 23.13
CA VAL A 158 -11.82 -21.38 23.32
C VAL A 158 -12.39 -20.75 22.05
N ALA A 159 -11.62 -19.89 21.37
CA ALA A 159 -12.05 -19.29 20.11
C ALA A 159 -12.27 -20.34 19.00
N PHE A 160 -11.40 -21.35 18.92
CA PHE A 160 -11.52 -22.43 17.93
C PHE A 160 -12.71 -23.36 18.20
N LEU A 161 -13.05 -23.62 19.46
CA LEU A 161 -14.21 -24.44 19.82
C LEU A 161 -15.56 -23.70 19.68
N ALA A 162 -15.57 -22.37 19.76
CA ALA A 162 -16.78 -21.57 19.58
C ALA A 162 -17.13 -21.30 18.09
N TRP A 163 -16.16 -21.45 17.19
CA TRP A 163 -16.31 -21.18 15.74
C TRP A 163 -17.48 -21.92 15.07
N PRO A 164 -17.75 -23.22 15.34
CA PRO A 164 -18.85 -23.93 14.69
C PRO A 164 -20.24 -23.46 15.14
N LEU A 165 -20.37 -22.93 16.36
CA LEU A 165 -21.65 -22.47 16.91
C LEU A 165 -22.10 -21.13 16.33
N ILE A 166 -21.14 -20.29 15.90
CA ILE A 166 -21.43 -18.98 15.31
C ILE A 166 -21.86 -19.12 13.85
N PHE A 167 -21.27 -20.07 13.10
CA PHE A 167 -21.57 -20.26 11.67
C PHE A 167 -22.74 -21.20 11.35
N SER A 168 -23.27 -21.93 12.33
CA SER A 168 -24.41 -22.84 12.09
C SER A 168 -25.76 -22.13 11.96
N GLY A 169 -25.84 -20.80 12.17
CA GLY A 169 -27.09 -20.04 12.17
C GLY A 169 -27.54 -19.46 10.83
N TRP A 170 -26.77 -19.64 9.74
CA TRP A 170 -26.98 -18.93 8.46
C TRP A 170 -27.30 -19.84 7.26
N VAL A 171 -27.65 -21.10 7.49
CA VAL A 171 -28.19 -21.96 6.42
C VAL A 171 -29.70 -21.86 6.44
N ASP A 172 -30.24 -21.01 5.57
CA ASP A 172 -31.67 -20.88 5.32
C ASP A 172 -32.28 -22.20 4.85
N ALA A 173 -33.36 -22.60 5.52
CA ALA A 173 -34.23 -23.70 5.15
C ALA A 173 -35.17 -23.25 4.02
N PRO A 174 -35.35 -24.02 2.94
CA PRO A 174 -36.41 -23.77 1.97
C PRO A 174 -37.65 -24.59 2.34
N ASP A 175 -38.72 -23.93 2.79
CA ASP A 175 -40.08 -24.46 2.80
C ASP A 175 -41.09 -23.29 2.74
N SER A 176 -41.76 -23.04 1.60
CA SER A 176 -43.14 -23.48 1.25
C SER A 176 -44.17 -22.33 1.46
N PRO A 177 -45.46 -22.34 1.01
CA PRO A 177 -46.21 -23.24 0.12
C PRO A 177 -47.16 -22.50 -0.90
N ASP A 178 -47.97 -23.31 -1.60
CA ASP A 178 -49.05 -23.03 -2.57
C ASP A 178 -50.10 -21.94 -2.22
N ALA A 179 -50.67 -21.30 -3.26
CA ALA A 179 -52.10 -20.97 -3.30
C ALA A 179 -52.63 -20.81 -4.74
N ALA A 180 -53.48 -21.75 -5.14
CA ALA A 180 -54.36 -21.67 -6.30
C ALA A 180 -55.43 -20.58 -6.12
N SER A 181 -55.84 -19.93 -7.21
CA SER A 181 -57.18 -19.34 -7.34
C SER A 181 -57.56 -19.28 -8.82
N GLU A 182 -58.68 -19.96 -9.09
CA GLU A 182 -59.32 -20.19 -10.38
C GLU A 182 -59.93 -18.90 -10.96
N GLY A 183 -60.07 -18.90 -12.29
CA GLY A 183 -60.79 -17.88 -13.03
C GLY A 183 -62.30 -18.01 -12.97
N VAL A 184 -62.99 -16.86 -13.03
CA VAL A 184 -64.41 -16.75 -13.39
C VAL A 184 -64.60 -15.51 -14.29
N ALA A 185 -65.39 -15.71 -15.34
CA ALA A 185 -65.65 -14.84 -16.48
C ALA A 185 -66.62 -13.67 -16.21
N SER A 186 -66.56 -12.63 -17.08
CA SER A 186 -67.66 -11.83 -17.71
C SER A 186 -67.09 -10.44 -18.09
N ARG A 187 -66.95 -10.02 -19.37
CA ARG A 187 -67.92 -9.67 -20.44
C ARG A 187 -68.72 -8.38 -20.20
N HIS A 188 -68.71 -7.52 -21.24
CA HIS A 188 -69.50 -6.29 -21.54
C HIS A 188 -69.12 -5.02 -20.78
N GLU A 189 -69.31 -3.79 -21.26
CA GLU A 189 -69.41 -3.10 -22.55
C GLU A 189 -69.74 -1.64 -22.16
N THR A 190 -69.51 -0.70 -23.07
CA THR A 190 -70.13 0.65 -23.16
C THR A 190 -69.75 1.78 -22.19
N ALA A 191 -69.30 2.86 -22.85
CA ALA A 191 -69.72 4.26 -22.70
C ALA A 191 -69.30 5.03 -21.42
N GLU A 192 -69.08 6.33 -21.38
CA GLU A 192 -68.83 7.43 -22.32
C GLU A 192 -68.65 8.66 -21.39
N ALA A 193 -67.90 9.65 -21.84
CA ALA A 193 -67.99 11.07 -21.46
C ALA A 193 -67.42 11.60 -20.12
N MET A 194 -66.62 12.69 -20.31
CA MET A 194 -66.28 13.81 -19.42
C MET A 194 -65.29 13.50 -18.28
N SER A 195 -64.24 14.27 -18.03
CA SER A 195 -64.16 15.73 -18.04
C SER A 195 -62.70 16.22 -18.06
N ALA A 196 -62.55 17.48 -18.42
CA ALA A 196 -61.32 18.23 -18.62
C ALA A 196 -60.39 18.34 -17.40
N GLY A 197 -59.07 18.46 -17.67
CA GLY A 197 -58.07 18.86 -16.69
C GLY A 197 -56.65 18.82 -17.23
N VAL A 198 -56.22 19.87 -17.92
CA VAL A 198 -54.80 20.28 -18.11
C VAL A 198 -54.36 20.91 -16.77
N PRO A 199 -53.18 20.62 -16.17
CA PRO A 199 -51.90 21.10 -16.73
C PRO A 199 -50.62 20.27 -16.46
N ASP A 200 -49.55 20.77 -17.07
CA ASP A 200 -48.13 20.53 -16.77
C ASP A 200 -47.50 19.20 -17.21
N THR A 201 -47.15 19.16 -18.50
CA THR A 201 -46.05 18.35 -19.01
C THR A 201 -44.73 18.88 -18.42
N LYS A 202 -44.42 18.42 -17.21
CA LYS A 202 -43.09 18.49 -16.60
C LYS A 202 -42.12 17.80 -17.56
N ALA A 203 -41.18 18.58 -18.09
CA ALA A 203 -40.08 18.08 -18.91
C ALA A 203 -39.42 16.87 -18.22
N PRO A 204 -39.07 15.80 -18.95
CA PRO A 204 -38.27 14.73 -18.37
C PRO A 204 -36.96 15.35 -17.89
N ALA A 205 -36.75 15.28 -16.57
CA ALA A 205 -35.45 15.53 -15.98
C ALA A 205 -34.49 14.58 -16.70
N ALA A 206 -33.54 15.17 -17.45
CA ALA A 206 -32.40 14.44 -17.94
C ALA A 206 -31.81 13.69 -16.74
N ALA A 207 -31.77 12.36 -16.84
CA ALA A 207 -30.95 11.57 -15.96
C ALA A 207 -29.54 12.17 -16.00
N PRO A 208 -28.86 12.36 -14.86
CA PRO A 208 -27.47 12.77 -14.89
C PRO A 208 -26.71 11.70 -15.68
N SER A 209 -26.16 12.10 -16.83
CA SER A 209 -25.27 11.26 -17.61
C SER A 209 -24.11 10.85 -16.72
N THR A 210 -23.96 9.54 -16.52
CA THR A 210 -22.82 8.88 -15.89
C THR A 210 -21.59 8.93 -16.82
N GLU A 211 -21.30 10.09 -17.38
CA GLU A 211 -20.20 10.36 -18.32
C GLU A 211 -19.30 11.44 -17.72
N ALA A 212 -18.67 11.12 -16.60
CA ALA A 212 -17.52 11.86 -16.06
C ALA A 212 -16.88 11.05 -14.93
N ALA A 213 -16.62 9.75 -15.14
CA ALA A 213 -15.53 9.12 -14.41
C ALA A 213 -14.25 9.51 -15.16
N GLU A 214 -13.87 10.79 -14.99
CA GLU A 214 -12.52 11.26 -15.33
C GLU A 214 -11.53 10.26 -14.73
N SER A 215 -10.64 9.74 -15.57
CA SER A 215 -9.75 8.64 -15.18
C SER A 215 -8.79 9.13 -14.10
N ALA A 216 -9.15 8.88 -12.85
CA ALA A 216 -8.30 9.16 -11.70
C ALA A 216 -6.90 8.58 -11.93
N PRO A 217 -5.83 9.29 -11.53
CA PRO A 217 -4.47 8.82 -11.70
C PRO A 217 -4.25 7.51 -10.92
N THR A 218 -4.00 6.44 -11.66
CA THR A 218 -3.66 5.11 -11.12
C THR A 218 -2.16 4.87 -11.27
N LEU A 219 -1.50 4.52 -10.16
CA LEU A 219 -0.13 4.00 -10.17
C LEU A 219 -0.18 2.50 -9.88
N GLU A 220 0.36 1.69 -10.78
CA GLU A 220 0.57 0.26 -10.56
C GLU A 220 2.08 -0.03 -10.48
N LEU A 221 2.54 -0.46 -9.30
CA LEU A 221 3.82 -1.10 -9.06
C LEU A 221 3.55 -2.58 -8.74
N ASP A 222 4.53 -3.46 -8.95
CA ASP A 222 4.35 -4.93 -8.83
C ASP A 222 3.65 -5.39 -7.54
N ALA A 223 3.87 -4.70 -6.42
CA ALA A 223 3.26 -4.98 -5.12
C ALA A 223 2.37 -3.86 -4.56
N LEU A 224 2.18 -2.74 -5.28
CA LEU A 224 1.35 -1.62 -4.83
C LEU A 224 0.49 -1.08 -5.97
N ARG A 225 -0.82 -1.06 -5.75
CA ARG A 225 -1.76 -0.30 -6.57
C ARG A 225 -2.25 0.89 -5.77
N LEU A 226 -2.21 2.06 -6.38
CA LEU A 226 -2.64 3.30 -5.77
C LEU A 226 -3.59 4.02 -6.72
N PHE A 227 -4.76 4.36 -6.19
CA PHE A 227 -5.72 5.25 -6.81
C PHE A 227 -5.74 6.55 -6.01
N ALA A 228 -5.63 7.68 -6.69
CA ALA A 228 -5.68 8.98 -6.05
C ALA A 228 -6.83 9.81 -6.60
N SER A 229 -7.52 10.52 -5.71
CA SER A 229 -8.48 11.56 -6.11
C SER A 229 -7.79 12.70 -6.87
N ASP A 230 -8.56 13.49 -7.63
CA ASP A 230 -8.02 14.53 -8.51
C ASP A 230 -7.30 15.66 -7.75
N ASP A 231 -7.74 15.93 -6.52
CA ASP A 231 -7.14 16.90 -5.61
C ASP A 231 -6.06 16.29 -4.72
N ALA A 232 -5.79 14.99 -4.84
CA ALA A 232 -4.80 14.33 -4.00
C ALA A 232 -3.40 14.91 -4.18
N ARG A 233 -2.69 15.06 -3.07
CA ARG A 233 -1.27 15.41 -3.05
C ARG A 233 -0.54 14.39 -2.22
N TRP A 234 0.38 13.67 -2.87
CA TRP A 234 1.12 12.59 -2.24
C TRP A 234 2.51 12.46 -2.84
N GLY A 235 3.40 11.80 -2.08
CA GLY A 235 4.72 11.39 -2.55
C GLY A 235 4.99 9.94 -2.19
N ILE A 236 5.81 9.27 -3.00
CA ILE A 236 6.29 7.92 -2.72
C ILE A 236 7.82 7.90 -2.70
N SER A 237 8.38 7.21 -1.71
CA SER A 237 9.81 6.95 -1.53
C SER A 237 10.04 5.44 -1.42
N VAL A 238 11.18 4.98 -1.91
CA VAL A 238 11.63 3.59 -1.74
C VAL A 238 12.55 3.53 -0.53
N LEU A 239 12.24 2.64 0.41
CA LEU A 239 13.04 2.34 1.60
C LEU A 239 13.81 1.03 1.40
N GLU A 240 14.79 0.76 2.27
CA GLU A 240 15.55 -0.51 2.24
C GLU A 240 14.64 -1.74 2.42
N GLN A 241 13.54 -1.61 3.19
CA GLN A 241 12.63 -2.69 3.55
C GLN A 241 11.20 -2.51 3.00
N GLY A 242 11.03 -1.70 1.95
CA GLY A 242 9.74 -1.51 1.30
C GLY A 242 9.54 -0.08 0.83
N TRP A 243 8.37 0.49 1.11
CA TRP A 243 7.95 1.78 0.57
C TRP A 243 7.44 2.71 1.65
N GLU A 244 7.59 4.01 1.42
CA GLU A 244 6.98 5.06 2.21
C GLU A 244 6.07 5.89 1.30
N ILE A 245 4.85 6.16 1.76
CA ILE A 245 3.90 7.04 1.09
C ILE A 245 3.57 8.19 2.04
N GLU A 246 3.74 9.40 1.57
CA GLU A 246 3.36 10.62 2.30
C GLU A 246 2.08 11.18 1.67
N ALA A 247 0.93 10.97 2.32
CA ALA A 247 -0.35 11.54 1.94
C ALA A 247 -0.54 12.91 2.60
N ARG A 248 -0.71 13.97 1.79
CA ARG A 248 -0.80 15.35 2.28
C ARG A 248 -2.16 15.98 2.09
N GLN A 249 -2.86 15.61 1.03
CA GLN A 249 -4.17 16.16 0.66
C GLN A 249 -4.96 15.13 -0.12
N GLY A 250 -6.29 15.21 -0.04
CA GLY A 250 -7.22 14.38 -0.78
C GLY A 250 -7.27 12.95 -0.25
N THR A 251 -7.94 12.10 -1.03
CA THR A 251 -8.11 10.67 -0.75
C THR A 251 -7.19 9.82 -1.63
N LEU A 252 -6.52 8.84 -0.99
CA LEU A 252 -5.79 7.76 -1.63
C LEU A 252 -6.47 6.43 -1.28
N VAL A 253 -6.64 5.53 -2.26
CA VAL A 253 -7.04 4.14 -2.04
C VAL A 253 -5.89 3.25 -2.49
N LEU A 254 -5.42 2.40 -1.59
CA LEU A 254 -4.21 1.62 -1.78
C LEU A 254 -4.49 0.13 -1.61
N GLU A 255 -3.89 -0.65 -2.49
CA GLU A 255 -3.82 -2.10 -2.40
C GLU A 255 -2.36 -2.53 -2.34
N PHE A 256 -1.94 -3.10 -1.23
CA PHE A 256 -0.57 -3.54 -1.01
C PHE A 256 -0.49 -5.07 -0.94
N LEU A 257 0.37 -5.69 -1.76
CA LEU A 257 0.59 -7.12 -1.86
C LEU A 257 2.09 -7.41 -1.70
N PRO A 258 2.62 -7.51 -0.46
CA PRO A 258 4.05 -7.66 -0.22
C PRO A 258 4.58 -8.96 -0.82
N THR A 259 5.76 -8.90 -1.45
CA THR A 259 6.41 -10.08 -2.03
C THR A 259 7.33 -10.83 -1.06
N GLU A 260 7.75 -10.19 0.04
CA GLU A 260 8.67 -10.72 1.08
C GLU A 260 8.40 -10.01 2.44
N ASP A 261 9.42 -9.73 3.26
CA ASP A 261 9.38 -8.91 4.49
C ASP A 261 9.17 -7.40 4.20
N GLN A 262 8.60 -7.09 3.04
CA GLN A 262 8.33 -5.71 2.63
C GLN A 262 7.19 -5.13 3.47
N THR A 263 7.43 -3.92 3.98
CA THR A 263 6.41 -3.14 4.67
C THR A 263 6.11 -1.88 3.88
N LEU A 264 4.86 -1.42 3.99
CA LEU A 264 4.48 -0.12 3.48
C LEU A 264 4.26 0.81 4.68
N GLN A 265 5.06 1.87 4.75
CA GLN A 265 4.87 2.97 5.68
C GLN A 265 4.00 4.04 5.03
N VAL A 266 3.04 4.56 5.77
CA VAL A 266 2.13 5.60 5.27
C VAL A 266 2.08 6.72 6.29
N ARG A 267 2.46 7.91 5.88
CA ARG A 267 2.43 9.12 6.69
C ARG A 267 1.28 10.00 6.20
N PHE A 268 0.43 10.40 7.13
CA PHE A 268 -0.73 11.23 6.84
C PHE A 268 -0.94 12.23 7.99
N PRO A 269 -1.79 13.27 7.85
CA PRO A 269 -1.93 14.30 8.88
C PRO A 269 -2.43 13.78 10.24
N GLY A 270 -3.01 12.58 10.29
CA GLY A 270 -3.42 11.93 11.53
C GLY A 270 -2.36 11.04 12.19
N GLY A 271 -1.27 10.69 11.51
CA GLY A 271 -0.24 9.83 12.09
C GLY A 271 0.60 9.06 11.06
N GLU A 272 1.23 8.00 11.53
CA GLU A 272 2.01 7.06 10.74
C GLU A 272 1.41 5.66 10.85
N ALA A 273 1.32 4.96 9.71
CA ALA A 273 0.79 3.62 9.65
C ALA A 273 1.79 2.65 9.01
N THR A 274 1.92 1.47 9.60
CA THR A 274 2.66 0.33 9.05
C THR A 274 1.66 -0.69 8.52
N VAL A 275 1.82 -1.04 7.25
CA VAL A 275 0.86 -1.83 6.48
C VAL A 275 1.53 -3.13 6.02
N VAL A 276 0.86 -4.26 6.25
CA VAL A 276 1.34 -5.60 5.85
C VAL A 276 0.27 -6.31 5.04
N GLY A 277 0.33 -6.17 3.72
CA GLY A 277 -0.54 -6.90 2.79
C GLY A 277 -2.02 -6.62 2.97
N THR A 278 -2.44 -5.37 2.78
CA THR A 278 -3.83 -4.96 3.00
C THR A 278 -4.34 -4.04 1.90
N ALA A 279 -5.67 -3.90 1.88
CA ALA A 279 -6.33 -2.84 1.14
C ALA A 279 -6.88 -1.82 2.14
N PHE A 280 -6.58 -0.55 1.91
CA PHE A 280 -6.93 0.55 2.82
C PHE A 280 -7.06 1.86 2.04
N TYR A 281 -7.60 2.89 2.68
CA TYR A 281 -7.61 4.25 2.16
C TYR A 281 -7.05 5.22 3.20
N VAL A 282 -6.60 6.36 2.71
CA VAL A 282 -6.21 7.51 3.53
C VAL A 282 -6.94 8.72 3.00
N ASP A 283 -7.71 9.39 3.86
CA ASP A 283 -8.30 10.69 3.60
C ASP A 283 -7.49 11.72 4.40
N ALA A 284 -6.55 12.37 3.72
CA ALA A 284 -5.62 13.28 4.36
C ALA A 284 -6.32 14.56 4.84
N ASP A 285 -7.40 14.97 4.20
CA ASP A 285 -8.15 16.17 4.58
C ASP A 285 -8.94 15.96 5.88
N GLN A 286 -9.29 14.70 6.18
CA GLN A 286 -9.98 14.31 7.41
C GLN A 286 -9.05 13.67 8.44
N SER A 287 -7.75 13.59 8.17
CA SER A 287 -6.78 12.88 9.02
C SER A 287 -7.23 11.45 9.35
N GLU A 288 -7.86 10.77 8.39
CA GLU A 288 -8.50 9.47 8.57
C GLU A 288 -7.80 8.38 7.75
N LEU A 289 -7.62 7.21 8.35
CA LEU A 289 -7.14 6.00 7.67
C LEU A 289 -8.18 4.89 7.85
N GLY A 290 -8.67 4.31 6.77
CA GLY A 290 -9.61 3.19 6.85
C GLY A 290 -9.12 1.92 6.19
N VAL A 291 -9.27 0.80 6.91
CA VAL A 291 -8.85 -0.52 6.46
C VAL A 291 -10.03 -1.22 5.84
N ILE A 292 -9.95 -1.53 4.55
CA ILE A 292 -10.98 -2.23 3.81
C ILE A 292 -10.91 -3.72 4.17
N THR A 293 -9.72 -4.31 4.09
CA THR A 293 -9.47 -5.71 4.49
C THR A 293 -8.04 -5.89 4.99
N GLY A 294 -7.87 -6.78 5.96
CA GLY A 294 -6.59 -7.02 6.63
C GLY A 294 -6.44 -6.23 7.93
N GLU A 295 -5.20 -5.86 8.25
CA GLU A 295 -4.82 -5.16 9.48
C GLU A 295 -3.72 -4.13 9.20
N VAL A 296 -3.87 -2.94 9.76
CA VAL A 296 -2.88 -1.87 9.68
C VAL A 296 -2.54 -1.43 11.10
N VAL A 297 -1.25 -1.23 11.38
CA VAL A 297 -0.80 -0.73 12.69
C VAL A 297 -0.59 0.78 12.57
N VAL A 298 -1.32 1.57 13.35
CA VAL A 298 -1.27 3.03 13.34
C VAL A 298 -0.61 3.55 14.62
N ARG A 299 0.19 4.61 14.47
CA ARG A 299 0.84 5.35 15.54
C ARG A 299 0.58 6.84 15.33
N GLU A 300 -0.03 7.49 16.32
CA GLU A 300 -0.41 8.92 16.23
C GLU A 300 0.81 9.84 16.34
N GLU A 301 1.67 9.61 17.34
CA GLU A 301 2.87 10.41 17.58
C GLU A 301 4.08 9.52 17.87
N GLU A 302 5.29 10.06 17.64
CA GLU A 302 6.53 9.36 17.97
C GLU A 302 6.57 9.06 19.48
N GLY A 303 6.47 7.78 19.85
CA GLY A 303 6.43 7.31 21.23
C GLY A 303 5.04 6.98 21.79
N SER A 304 3.96 7.15 21.01
CA SER A 304 2.66 6.58 21.36
C SER A 304 2.65 5.05 21.18
N GLU A 305 1.68 4.38 21.81
CA GLU A 305 1.48 2.94 21.60
C GLU A 305 0.95 2.68 20.18
N ASP A 306 1.31 1.51 19.65
CA ASP A 306 0.86 1.03 18.34
C ASP A 306 -0.57 0.47 18.46
N GLU A 307 -1.48 0.95 17.62
CA GLU A 307 -2.88 0.51 17.60
C GLU A 307 -3.19 -0.27 16.31
N ALA A 308 -3.74 -1.47 16.45
CA ALA A 308 -4.14 -2.29 15.31
C ALA A 308 -5.54 -1.90 14.82
N VAL A 309 -5.63 -1.43 13.58
CA VAL A 309 -6.88 -1.09 12.88
C VAL A 309 -7.26 -2.25 11.98
N LEU A 310 -8.46 -2.81 12.20
CA LEU A 310 -8.93 -4.01 11.51
C LEU A 310 -9.82 -3.67 10.31
N GLY A 311 -9.85 -4.57 9.33
CA GLY A 311 -10.74 -4.49 8.17
C GLY A 311 -12.20 -4.16 8.53
N GLY A 312 -12.80 -3.24 7.78
CA GLY A 312 -14.12 -2.67 8.06
C GLY A 312 -14.09 -1.46 8.99
N SER A 313 -12.92 -1.01 9.45
CA SER A 313 -12.78 0.09 10.40
C SER A 313 -11.95 1.25 9.84
N ALA A 314 -12.30 2.45 10.27
CA ALA A 314 -11.54 3.67 10.11
C ALA A 314 -10.94 4.11 11.44
N TRP A 315 -9.75 4.68 11.38
CA TRP A 315 -9.06 5.30 12.48
C TRP A 315 -8.97 6.79 12.19
N ALA A 316 -9.44 7.60 13.15
CA ALA A 316 -9.36 9.05 13.11
C ALA A 316 -9.32 9.58 14.54
N GLU A 317 -8.48 10.59 14.79
CA GLU A 317 -8.38 11.24 16.10
C GLU A 317 -8.13 10.23 17.25
N GLY A 318 -7.23 9.27 17.04
CA GLY A 318 -6.89 8.26 18.06
C GLY A 318 -8.03 7.28 18.39
N THR A 319 -9.04 7.15 17.53
CA THR A 319 -10.19 6.28 17.77
C THR A 319 -10.54 5.43 16.55
N GLN A 320 -10.62 4.12 16.74
CA GLN A 320 -11.18 3.20 15.75
C GLN A 320 -12.73 3.25 15.72
N ARG A 321 -13.31 3.36 14.53
CA ARG A 321 -14.76 3.40 14.27
C ARG A 321 -15.10 2.58 13.02
N PRO A 322 -16.33 2.04 12.86
CA PRO A 322 -16.73 1.40 11.62
C PRO A 322 -16.69 2.38 10.43
N ILE A 323 -16.28 1.90 9.25
CA ILE A 323 -16.31 2.72 8.03
C ILE A 323 -17.78 3.04 7.68
N PRO A 324 -18.15 4.31 7.46
CA PRO A 324 -19.50 4.67 7.04
C PRO A 324 -19.88 3.99 5.71
N PRO A 325 -21.12 3.50 5.54
CA PRO A 325 -21.53 2.78 4.32
C PRO A 325 -21.27 3.54 3.02
N THR A 326 -21.50 4.85 3.01
CA THR A 326 -21.25 5.72 1.85
C THR A 326 -19.77 5.76 1.48
N ARG A 327 -18.88 5.78 2.47
CA ARG A 327 -17.44 5.77 2.25
C ARG A 327 -16.98 4.38 1.81
N TRP A 328 -17.53 3.32 2.40
CA TRP A 328 -17.27 1.95 2.00
C TRP A 328 -17.60 1.71 0.51
N GLU A 329 -18.78 2.12 0.05
CA GLU A 329 -19.18 2.01 -1.37
C GLU A 329 -18.23 2.76 -2.30
N SER A 330 -17.82 3.98 -1.91
CA SER A 330 -16.87 4.77 -2.69
C SER A 330 -15.51 4.10 -2.84
N VAL A 331 -14.92 3.60 -1.73
CA VAL A 331 -13.56 3.02 -1.78
C VAL A 331 -13.54 1.63 -2.42
N THR A 332 -14.63 0.86 -2.27
CA THR A 332 -14.74 -0.47 -2.89
C THR A 332 -15.02 -0.44 -4.39
N THR A 333 -15.32 0.74 -4.95
CA THR A 333 -15.35 0.94 -6.41
C THR A 333 -13.94 0.81 -7.02
N HIS A 334 -12.90 1.08 -6.25
CA HIS A 334 -11.50 1.01 -6.70
C HIS A 334 -10.81 -0.29 -6.28
N VAL A 335 -11.20 -0.86 -5.13
CA VAL A 335 -10.62 -2.10 -4.60
C VAL A 335 -11.72 -3.07 -4.19
N ASP A 336 -11.81 -4.20 -4.91
CA ASP A 336 -12.65 -5.32 -4.51
C ASP A 336 -11.97 -6.13 -3.38
N PRO A 337 -12.55 -6.16 -2.17
CA PRO A 337 -11.97 -6.88 -1.02
C PRO A 337 -11.82 -8.38 -1.26
N GLU A 338 -12.73 -9.01 -2.02
CA GLU A 338 -12.66 -10.45 -2.29
C GLU A 338 -11.52 -10.78 -3.25
N SER A 339 -11.42 -10.03 -4.35
CA SER A 339 -10.30 -10.12 -5.28
C SER A 339 -8.95 -9.86 -4.60
N HIS A 340 -8.87 -8.89 -3.70
CA HIS A 340 -7.64 -8.64 -2.94
C HIS A 340 -7.24 -9.85 -2.07
N ARG A 341 -8.18 -10.44 -1.33
CA ARG A 341 -7.89 -11.65 -0.52
C ARG A 341 -7.45 -12.82 -1.39
N ALA A 342 -8.06 -13.00 -2.56
CA ALA A 342 -7.67 -14.04 -3.50
C ALA A 342 -6.23 -13.82 -4.01
N ARG A 343 -5.88 -12.59 -4.40
CA ARG A 343 -4.52 -12.22 -4.79
C ARG A 343 -3.52 -12.41 -3.65
N GLN A 344 -3.89 -12.02 -2.43
CA GLN A 344 -3.04 -12.21 -1.25
C GLN A 344 -2.78 -13.69 -0.97
N ALA A 345 -3.79 -14.55 -1.11
CA ALA A 345 -3.64 -15.99 -0.95
C ALA A 345 -2.68 -16.58 -2.00
N LEU A 346 -2.84 -16.20 -3.28
CA LEU A 346 -1.95 -16.61 -4.37
C LEU A 346 -0.51 -16.11 -4.14
N ALA A 347 -0.34 -14.87 -3.69
CA ALA A 347 0.98 -14.32 -3.39
C ALA A 347 1.68 -15.08 -2.26
N ARG A 348 0.94 -15.44 -1.19
CA ARG A 348 1.46 -16.27 -0.10
C ARG A 348 1.84 -17.67 -0.57
N GLU A 349 1.02 -18.31 -1.39
CA GLU A 349 1.33 -19.62 -1.97
C GLU A 349 2.59 -19.58 -2.84
N ALA A 350 2.72 -18.56 -3.69
CA ALA A 350 3.90 -18.35 -4.51
C ALA A 350 5.16 -18.11 -3.65
N ALA A 351 5.06 -17.35 -2.55
CA ALA A 351 6.16 -17.13 -1.63
C ALA A 351 6.62 -18.43 -0.94
N LEU A 352 5.67 -19.27 -0.50
CA LEU A 352 5.97 -20.58 0.07
C LEU A 352 6.62 -21.53 -0.96
N ALA A 353 6.17 -21.49 -2.21
CA ALA A 353 6.77 -22.27 -3.29
C ALA A 353 8.23 -21.85 -3.57
N ARG A 354 8.51 -20.54 -3.59
CA ARG A 354 9.88 -20.00 -3.75
C ARG A 354 10.77 -20.37 -2.58
N ALA A 355 10.27 -20.26 -1.34
CA ALA A 355 11.02 -20.66 -0.15
C ALA A 355 11.40 -22.15 -0.18
N SER A 356 10.49 -23.00 -0.70
CA SER A 356 10.73 -24.43 -0.85
C SER A 356 11.68 -24.79 -1.99
N ALA A 357 11.75 -23.95 -3.03
CA ALA A 357 12.62 -24.15 -4.19
C ALA A 357 14.04 -23.63 -3.98
N ARG A 358 14.28 -22.79 -2.95
CA ARG A 358 15.62 -22.27 -2.65
C ARG A 358 16.52 -23.44 -2.23
N PRO A 359 17.61 -23.74 -2.97
CA PRO A 359 18.51 -24.81 -2.58
C PRO A 359 19.01 -24.54 -1.15
N PRO A 360 19.22 -25.58 -0.33
CA PRO A 360 19.83 -25.41 0.98
C PRO A 360 21.12 -24.65 0.75
N VAL A 361 21.24 -23.47 1.36
CA VAL A 361 22.51 -22.74 1.38
C VAL A 361 23.47 -23.69 2.07
N ASP A 362 24.42 -24.24 1.31
CA ASP A 362 25.47 -25.08 1.86
C ASP A 362 26.07 -24.29 3.02
N ASP A 363 25.78 -24.72 4.26
CA ASP A 363 26.38 -24.14 5.45
C ASP A 363 27.87 -24.07 5.16
N PRO A 364 28.50 -22.89 5.24
CA PRO A 364 29.91 -22.77 4.96
C PRO A 364 30.60 -23.77 5.87
N VAL A 365 31.11 -24.84 5.25
CA VAL A 365 31.79 -25.94 5.94
C VAL A 365 32.79 -25.25 6.86
N ALA A 366 32.50 -25.30 8.16
CA ALA A 366 33.32 -24.66 9.17
C ALA A 366 34.72 -25.20 8.96
N ASP A 367 35.62 -24.37 8.43
CA ASP A 367 36.99 -24.74 8.16
C ASP A 367 37.58 -25.23 9.48
N PRO A 368 37.82 -26.55 9.64
CA PRO A 368 38.32 -27.08 10.90
C PRO A 368 39.81 -26.78 11.10
N GLY A 369 40.40 -25.89 10.28
CA GLY A 369 41.82 -25.54 10.29
C GLY A 369 42.25 -24.34 11.15
N ALA A 370 41.36 -23.68 11.88
CA ALA A 370 41.74 -22.56 12.76
C ALA A 370 42.42 -23.07 14.06
N ASP A 371 43.71 -23.37 13.93
CA ASP A 371 44.64 -23.79 14.96
C ASP A 371 44.70 -22.77 16.13
N PRO A 372 44.27 -23.13 17.36
CA PRO A 372 44.37 -22.25 18.53
C PRO A 372 45.80 -22.32 19.11
N GLY A 373 46.77 -21.85 18.33
CA GLY A 373 48.19 -22.16 18.55
C GLY A 373 49.15 -20.98 18.47
N ALA A 374 48.75 -19.75 18.83
CA ALA A 374 49.69 -18.62 18.92
C ALA A 374 49.50 -17.83 20.22
N ALA A 375 49.85 -18.47 21.34
CA ALA A 375 50.15 -17.79 22.59
C ALA A 375 51.39 -16.91 22.40
N SER A 376 51.17 -15.66 22.00
CA SER A 376 52.24 -14.66 21.93
C SER A 376 52.61 -14.23 23.35
N ALA A 377 53.71 -14.78 23.85
CA ALA A 377 54.32 -14.45 25.12
C ALA A 377 54.65 -12.94 25.18
N ARG A 378 54.04 -12.24 26.14
CA ARG A 378 54.48 -10.92 26.59
C ARG A 378 55.74 -11.09 27.43
N SER A 379 56.88 -10.65 26.89
CA SER A 379 58.09 -10.36 27.64
C SER A 379 57.91 -9.07 28.43
N THR A 380 57.64 -9.19 29.73
CA THR A 380 58.14 -8.31 30.79
C THR A 380 59.45 -8.95 31.26
N GLY A 381 60.63 -8.35 31.36
CA GLY A 381 61.05 -7.00 31.73
C GLY A 381 62.18 -7.17 32.76
N ALA A 382 63.16 -6.24 32.74
CA ALA A 382 64.27 -6.04 33.69
C ALA A 382 65.52 -6.93 33.56
#